data_AF-A0A085ZNW3-F1
#
_entry.id   AF-A0A085ZNW3-F1
#
_cell.length_a   1.000
_cell.length_b   1.000
_cell.length_c   1.000
_cell.angle_alpha   90.00
_cell.angle_beta   90.00
_cell.angle_gamma   90.00
#
_symmetry.space_group_name_H-M   'P 1'
#
loop_
_entity.id
_entity.type
_entity.pdbx_description
1 polymer ?
#
loop_
_entity_poly.entity_id
_entity_poly.type
_entity_poly.pdbx_seq_one_letter_code
_entity_poly.pdbx_strand_id
1 'polypeptide(L)'
;MIFCVIGLFIPGFTAILLVGTQLFLDKLGMECTNIWKSFWVFSWIGMIALPILYFKKLKKKETETHDKLKTYLIFFNFFEYLFIQTALSVFSTTANTLCYVSDGQNGIELVFTAWMSLPILIIFSYFFEYHTETIVRDK
;
A
#
# COMPACT_ATOMS: atom_id res chain seq x y z
N MET A 1 -7.55 13.79 -7.28
CA MET A 1 -6.35 14.69 -7.14
C MET A 1 -5.88 15.01 -5.69
N ILE A 2 -6.55 14.54 -4.64
CA ILE A 2 -6.12 14.74 -3.22
C ILE A 2 -4.87 13.91 -2.86
N PHE A 3 -4.56 12.85 -3.62
CA PHE A 3 -3.45 11.94 -3.37
C PHE A 3 -2.05 12.50 -3.70
N CYS A 4 -1.94 13.43 -4.67
CA CYS A 4 -0.63 13.89 -5.16
C CYS A 4 0.17 14.71 -4.14
N VAL A 5 -0.49 15.45 -3.24
CA VAL A 5 0.21 16.28 -2.24
C VAL A 5 0.68 15.44 -1.06
N ILE A 6 -0.09 14.42 -0.69
CA ILE A 6 0.28 13.50 0.39
C ILE A 6 1.38 12.54 -0.10
N GLY A 7 1.39 12.18 -1.39
CA GLY A 7 2.39 11.32 -2.04
C GLY A 7 3.86 11.76 -1.92
N LEU A 8 4.13 13.02 -1.55
CA LEU A 8 5.49 13.52 -1.30
C LEU A 8 5.97 13.22 0.14
N PHE A 9 5.04 13.07 1.08
CA PHE A 9 5.30 12.76 2.50
C PHE A 9 4.98 11.29 2.87
N ILE A 10 4.12 10.62 2.10
CA ILE A 10 3.74 9.21 2.27
C ILE A 10 4.95 8.25 2.22
N PRO A 11 5.92 8.37 1.28
CA PRO A 11 7.01 7.42 1.12
C PRO A 11 7.79 7.14 2.41
N GLY A 12 8.05 8.20 3.19
CA GLY A 12 8.69 8.10 4.49
C GLY A 12 7.77 7.51 5.55
N PHE A 13 6.51 7.93 5.58
CA PHE A 13 5.55 7.49 6.60
C PHE A 13 5.24 5.99 6.50
N THR A 14 5.11 5.46 5.29
CA THR A 14 4.85 4.02 5.08
C THR A 14 6.07 3.16 5.35
N ALA A 15 7.27 3.65 5.03
CA ALA A 15 8.51 2.98 5.44
C ALA A 15 8.61 2.90 6.96
N ILE A 16 8.32 3.99 7.68
CA ILE A 16 8.27 4.02 9.15
C ILE A 16 7.20 3.04 9.68
N LEU A 17 6.02 2.99 9.05
CA LEU A 17 4.95 2.06 9.44
C LEU A 17 5.36 0.60 9.27
N LEU A 18 6.01 0.24 8.16
CA LEU A 18 6.49 -1.13 7.90
C LEU A 18 7.56 -1.54 8.90
N VAL A 19 8.58 -0.69 9.11
CA VAL A 19 9.64 -0.95 10.09
C VAL A 19 9.07 -1.00 11.51
N GLY A 20 8.18 -0.07 11.87
CA GLY A 20 7.51 -0.07 13.17
C GLY A 20 6.68 -1.33 13.42
N THR A 21 5.98 -1.82 12.40
CA THR A 21 5.24 -3.09 12.48
C THR A 21 6.20 -4.26 12.63
N GLN A 22 7.31 -4.28 11.88
CA GLN A 22 8.34 -5.30 12.04
C GLN A 22 8.91 -5.33 13.46
N LEU A 23 9.29 -4.18 14.03
CA LEU A 23 9.80 -4.10 15.39
C LEU A 23 8.76 -4.54 16.44
N PHE A 24 7.49 -4.26 16.20
CA PHE A 24 6.41 -4.71 17.07
C PHE A 24 6.26 -6.24 17.06
N LEU A 25 6.29 -6.84 15.86
CA LEU A 25 6.19 -8.30 15.70
C LEU A 25 7.44 -9.03 16.21
N ASP A 26 8.62 -8.41 16.09
CA ASP A 26 9.87 -8.92 16.66
C ASP A 26 9.80 -8.96 18.20
N LYS A 27 9.22 -7.92 18.82
CA LYS A 27 8.93 -7.92 20.28
C LYS A 27 7.94 -9.00 20.71
N LEU A 28 7.12 -9.53 19.81
CA LEU A 28 6.23 -10.67 20.08
C LEU A 28 6.95 -12.02 19.91
N GLY A 29 8.25 -12.02 19.60
CA GLY A 29 9.08 -13.23 19.51
C GLY A 29 9.13 -13.85 18.12
N MET A 30 8.69 -13.15 17.07
CA MET A 30 8.84 -13.63 15.69
C MET A 30 10.17 -13.19 15.10
N GLU A 31 10.88 -14.11 14.45
CA GLU A 31 12.14 -13.77 13.77
C GLU A 31 11.91 -12.72 12.67
N CYS A 32 12.71 -11.65 12.69
CA CYS A 32 12.65 -10.55 11.71
C CYS A 32 12.62 -11.04 10.24
N THR A 33 13.45 -12.03 9.89
CA THR A 33 13.49 -12.57 8.53
C THR A 33 12.16 -13.21 8.12
N ASN A 34 11.48 -13.89 9.04
CA ASN A 34 10.18 -14.51 8.78
C ASN A 34 9.08 -13.46 8.68
N ILE A 35 9.14 -12.40 9.49
CA ILE A 35 8.22 -11.26 9.39
C ILE A 35 8.25 -10.63 8.00
N TRP A 36 9.44 -10.31 7.48
CA TRP A 36 9.58 -9.73 6.14
C TRP A 36 9.11 -10.65 5.02
N LYS A 37 9.42 -11.96 5.11
CA LYS A 37 8.90 -12.96 4.16
C LYS A 37 7.37 -13.00 4.19
N SER A 38 6.76 -12.97 5.36
CA SER A 38 5.30 -12.91 5.51
C SER A 38 4.74 -11.63 4.91
N PHE A 39 5.34 -10.46 5.19
CA PHE A 39 4.92 -9.20 4.61
C PHE A 39 4.93 -9.23 3.08
N TRP A 40 5.97 -9.79 2.47
CA TRP A 40 6.03 -9.93 1.02
C TRP A 40 4.92 -10.81 0.47
N VAL A 41 4.72 -12.01 1.04
CA VAL A 41 3.66 -12.92 0.59
C VAL A 41 2.28 -12.26 0.72
N PHE A 42 1.98 -11.67 1.88
CA PHE A 42 0.71 -10.96 2.09
C PHE A 42 0.55 -9.78 1.14
N SER A 43 1.64 -9.09 0.81
CA SER A 43 1.58 -7.92 -0.08
C SER A 43 1.34 -8.29 -1.53
N TRP A 44 1.94 -9.39 -2.01
CA TRP A 44 1.61 -9.93 -3.34
C TRP A 44 0.14 -10.33 -3.44
N ILE A 45 -0.39 -10.99 -2.40
CA ILE A 45 -1.81 -11.37 -2.35
C ILE A 45 -2.68 -10.10 -2.29
N GLY A 46 -2.32 -9.14 -1.44
CA GLY A 46 -3.04 -7.88 -1.24
C GLY A 46 -3.13 -7.07 -2.53
N MET A 47 -2.00 -6.86 -3.21
CA MET A 47 -1.91 -6.11 -4.47
C MET A 47 -2.83 -6.66 -5.58
N ILE A 48 -3.07 -7.97 -5.62
CA ILE A 48 -4.00 -8.57 -6.60
C ILE A 48 -5.44 -8.58 -6.07
N ALA A 49 -5.63 -8.89 -4.79
CA ALA A 49 -6.94 -9.08 -4.21
C ALA A 49 -7.69 -7.75 -4.00
N LEU A 50 -7.00 -6.68 -3.59
CA LEU A 50 -7.63 -5.40 -3.25
C LEU A 50 -8.38 -4.79 -4.43
N PRO A 51 -7.79 -4.67 -5.64
CA PRO A 51 -8.48 -4.09 -6.80
C PRO A 51 -9.76 -4.86 -7.14
N ILE A 52 -9.71 -6.20 -7.05
CA ILE A 52 -10.86 -7.07 -7.29
C ILE A 52 -11.95 -6.85 -6.23
N LEU A 53 -11.57 -6.77 -4.96
CA LEU A 53 -12.51 -6.54 -3.85
C LEU A 53 -13.16 -5.16 -3.94
N TYR A 54 -12.38 -4.13 -4.28
CA TYR A 54 -12.89 -2.76 -4.44
C TYR A 54 -13.86 -2.67 -5.62
N PHE A 55 -13.52 -3.26 -6.77
CA PHE A 55 -14.41 -3.31 -7.93
C PHE A 55 -15.74 -4.05 -7.63
N LYS A 56 -15.68 -5.20 -6.94
CA LYS A 56 -16.87 -5.91 -6.48
C LYS A 56 -17.72 -5.06 -5.52
N LYS A 57 -17.08 -4.25 -4.68
CA LYS A 57 -17.76 -3.35 -3.74
C LYS A 57 -18.45 -2.19 -4.46
N LEU A 58 -17.81 -1.60 -5.48
CA LEU A 58 -18.41 -0.58 -6.34
C LEU A 58 -19.69 -1.08 -7.01
N LYS A 59 -19.67 -2.30 -7.57
CA LYS A 59 -20.84 -2.91 -8.22
C LYS A 59 -22.03 -3.18 -7.29
N LYS A 60 -21.77 -3.42 -6.00
CA LYS A 60 -22.82 -3.78 -5.02
C LYS A 60 -23.50 -2.58 -4.38
N LYS A 61 -22.94 -1.38 -4.49
CA LYS A 61 -23.35 -0.22 -3.70
C LYS A 61 -23.96 0.87 -4.58
N GLU A 62 -25.15 0.60 -5.12
CA GLU A 62 -25.94 1.63 -5.78
C GLU A 62 -26.41 2.73 -4.81
N THR A 63 -26.61 2.44 -3.52
CA THR A 63 -27.31 3.35 -2.60
C THR A 63 -26.40 4.12 -1.63
N GLU A 64 -25.07 4.06 -1.78
CA GLU A 64 -24.18 4.75 -0.83
C GLU A 64 -23.87 6.19 -1.20
N THR A 65 -23.76 7.03 -0.16
CA THR A 65 -23.44 8.45 -0.27
C THR A 65 -22.05 8.66 -0.87
N HIS A 66 -21.91 9.70 -1.68
CA HIS A 66 -20.66 10.10 -2.34
C HIS A 66 -19.47 10.18 -1.36
N ASP A 67 -19.67 10.72 -0.16
CA ASP A 67 -18.61 10.86 0.85
C ASP A 67 -18.10 9.51 1.39
N LYS A 68 -18.98 8.51 1.53
CA LYS A 68 -18.58 7.15 1.93
C LYS A 68 -17.76 6.47 0.83
N LEU A 69 -18.16 6.67 -0.42
CA LEU A 69 -17.47 6.11 -1.58
C LEU A 69 -16.06 6.71 -1.71
N LYS A 70 -15.94 8.02 -1.53
CA LYS A 70 -14.64 8.72 -1.49
C LYS A 70 -13.76 8.25 -0.33
N THR A 71 -14.34 8.02 0.84
CA THR A 71 -13.62 7.47 2.00
C THR A 71 -13.08 6.08 1.70
N TYR A 72 -13.88 5.20 1.07
CA TYR A 72 -13.41 3.88 0.66
C TYR A 72 -12.32 3.93 -0.40
N LEU A 73 -12.39 4.86 -1.35
CA LEU A 73 -11.33 5.08 -2.34
C LEU A 73 -10.01 5.48 -1.67
N ILE A 74 -10.06 6.33 -0.64
CA ILE A 74 -8.88 6.72 0.13
C ILE A 74 -8.25 5.53 0.85
N PHE A 75 -9.07 4.72 1.54
CA PHE A 75 -8.57 3.51 2.19
C PHE A 75 -8.01 2.50 1.19
N PHE A 76 -8.70 2.29 0.07
CA PHE A 76 -8.25 1.43 -1.01
C PHE A 76 -6.87 1.87 -1.49
N ASN A 77 -6.71 3.13 -1.88
CA ASN A 77 -5.44 3.66 -2.36
C ASN A 77 -4.33 3.55 -1.30
N PHE A 78 -4.63 3.77 -0.02
CA PHE A 78 -3.63 3.65 1.05
C PHE A 78 -3.12 2.21 1.21
N PHE A 79 -4.02 1.23 1.27
CA PHE A 79 -3.63 -0.18 1.39
C PHE A 79 -2.97 -0.71 0.13
N GLU A 80 -3.50 -0.34 -1.04
CA GLU A 80 -2.91 -0.70 -2.33
C GLU A 80 -1.48 -0.18 -2.45
N TYR A 81 -1.26 1.07 -2.03
CA TYR A 81 0.08 1.64 -1.98
C TYR A 81 1.04 0.87 -1.07
N LEU A 82 0.60 0.51 0.14
CA LEU A 82 1.38 -0.31 1.07
C LEU A 82 1.74 -1.68 0.48
N PHE A 83 0.77 -2.33 -0.17
CA PHE A 83 0.99 -3.64 -0.79
C PHE A 83 1.93 -3.55 -1.99
N ILE A 84 1.78 -2.57 -2.88
CA ILE A 84 2.69 -2.37 -4.01
C ILE A 84 4.10 -2.07 -3.50
N GLN A 85 4.26 -1.12 -2.57
CA GLN A 85 5.57 -0.76 -2.01
C GLN A 85 6.27 -1.98 -1.40
N THR A 86 5.53 -2.74 -0.59
CA THR A 86 6.08 -3.90 0.12
C THR A 86 6.38 -5.03 -0.86
N ALA A 87 5.51 -5.33 -1.82
CA ALA A 87 5.74 -6.36 -2.84
C ALA A 87 6.95 -6.02 -3.73
N LEU A 88 7.08 -4.76 -4.15
CA LEU A 88 8.21 -4.31 -4.98
C LEU A 88 9.53 -4.29 -4.20
N SER A 89 9.50 -4.17 -2.88
CA SER A 89 10.73 -4.17 -2.06
C SER A 89 11.56 -5.44 -2.21
N VAL A 90 10.96 -6.57 -2.59
CA VAL A 90 11.69 -7.82 -2.92
C VAL A 90 12.76 -7.61 -4.01
N PHE A 91 12.54 -6.66 -4.93
CA PHE A 91 13.48 -6.37 -6.01
C PHE A 91 14.62 -5.42 -5.59
N SER A 92 14.47 -4.70 -4.47
CA SER A 92 15.42 -3.70 -4.02
C SER A 92 16.18 -4.11 -2.76
N THR A 93 15.68 -5.08 -1.99
CA THR A 93 16.29 -5.48 -0.73
C THR A 93 15.97 -6.93 -0.38
N THR A 94 16.73 -7.50 0.57
CA THR A 94 16.51 -8.85 1.10
C THR A 94 16.09 -8.79 2.56
N ALA A 95 15.44 -9.84 3.07
CA ALA A 95 15.02 -9.89 4.46
C ALA A 95 16.23 -9.84 5.41
N ASN A 96 17.37 -10.40 5.00
CA ASN A 96 18.60 -10.31 5.78
C ASN A 96 19.18 -8.89 5.78
N THR A 97 19.12 -8.20 4.64
CA THR A 97 19.54 -6.79 4.55
C THR A 97 18.70 -5.93 5.47
N LEU A 98 17.37 -6.07 5.44
CA LEU A 98 16.44 -5.30 6.27
C LEU A 98 16.56 -5.59 7.77
N CYS A 99 16.99 -6.79 8.15
CA CYS A 99 17.06 -7.21 9.55
C CYS A 99 18.42 -7.01 10.21
N TYR A 100 19.51 -7.12 9.46
CA TYR A 100 20.85 -7.29 10.06
C TYR A 100 21.91 -6.32 9.55
N VAL A 101 21.65 -5.55 8.50
CA VAL A 101 22.63 -4.57 8.02
C VAL A 101 22.45 -3.28 8.82
N SER A 102 23.43 -2.94 9.66
CA SER A 102 23.39 -1.80 10.59
C SER A 102 24.01 -0.52 10.02
N ASP A 103 24.38 -0.48 8.73
CA ASP A 103 25.14 0.64 8.15
C ASP A 103 24.29 1.87 7.77
N GLY A 104 23.17 2.10 8.47
CA GLY A 104 22.34 3.29 8.27
C GLY A 104 21.49 3.31 6.99
N GLN A 105 21.52 2.24 6.19
CA GLN A 105 20.65 2.08 5.00
C GLN A 105 19.26 1.53 5.31
N ASN A 106 19.03 0.99 6.52
CA ASN A 106 17.74 0.43 6.92
C ASN A 106 16.58 1.40 6.68
N GLY A 107 15.86 1.18 5.59
CA GLY A 107 14.67 1.95 5.24
C GLY A 107 14.84 2.90 4.08
N ILE A 108 16.06 3.20 3.61
CA ILE A 108 16.25 4.01 2.39
C ILE A 108 15.74 3.23 1.17
N GLU A 109 15.99 1.92 1.11
CA GLU A 109 15.46 1.08 0.02
C GLU A 109 13.92 1.02 0.08
N LEU A 110 13.34 1.00 1.29
CA LEU A 110 11.90 1.03 1.49
C LEU A 110 11.28 2.38 1.08
N VAL A 111 11.97 3.49 1.31
CA VAL A 111 11.54 4.81 0.83
C VAL A 111 11.61 4.83 -0.70
N PHE A 112 12.69 4.33 -1.30
CA PHE A 112 12.82 4.26 -2.75
C PHE A 112 11.72 3.41 -3.40
N THR A 113 11.40 2.24 -2.83
CA THR A 113 10.31 1.40 -3.34
C THR A 113 8.94 2.07 -3.18
N ALA A 114 8.78 2.93 -2.18
CA ALA A 114 7.59 3.75 -1.98
C ALA A 114 7.45 4.86 -3.05
N TRP A 115 8.56 5.44 -3.51
CA TRP A 115 8.54 6.34 -4.66
C TRP A 115 8.19 5.61 -5.95
N MET A 116 8.73 4.40 -6.14
CA MET A 116 8.45 3.56 -7.31
C MET A 116 7.00 3.03 -7.36
N SER A 117 6.32 2.93 -6.21
CA SER A 117 4.91 2.51 -6.18
C SER A 117 3.93 3.65 -6.50
N LEU A 118 4.35 4.92 -6.43
CA LEU A 118 3.49 6.07 -6.72
C LEU A 118 2.92 6.09 -8.16
N PRO A 119 3.72 5.87 -9.23
CA PRO A 119 3.18 5.84 -10.59
C PRO A 119 2.11 4.77 -10.78
N ILE A 120 2.32 3.58 -10.20
CA ILE A 120 1.36 2.47 -10.28
C ILE A 120 0.09 2.83 -9.53
N LEU A 121 0.22 3.41 -8.34
CA LEU A 121 -0.92 3.88 -7.56
C LEU A 121 -1.71 4.97 -8.29
N ILE A 122 -1.05 5.90 -8.96
CA ILE A 122 -1.71 6.98 -9.72
C ILE A 122 -2.60 6.38 -10.82
N ILE A 123 -2.10 5.36 -11.54
CA ILE A 123 -2.88 4.67 -12.58
C ILE A 123 -4.12 4.00 -11.98
N PHE A 124 -3.96 3.23 -10.90
CA PHE A 124 -5.10 2.58 -10.24
C PHE A 124 -6.09 3.59 -9.66
N SER A 125 -5.60 4.61 -8.98
CA SER A 125 -6.45 5.66 -8.40
C SER A 125 -7.24 6.37 -9.49
N TYR A 126 -6.63 6.70 -10.62
CA TYR A 126 -7.34 7.33 -11.74
C TYR A 126 -8.45 6.42 -12.29
N PHE A 127 -8.13 5.15 -12.54
CA PHE A 127 -9.10 4.17 -13.04
C PHE A 127 -10.29 4.00 -12.08
N PHE A 128 -10.03 3.89 -10.78
CA PHE A 128 -11.07 3.70 -9.78
C PHE A 128 -11.83 4.99 -9.44
N GLU A 129 -11.19 6.16 -9.48
CA GLU A 129 -11.85 7.47 -9.35
C GLU A 129 -12.82 7.68 -10.51
N TYR A 130 -12.40 7.42 -11.76
CA TYR A 130 -13.27 7.48 -12.93
C TYR A 130 -14.51 6.57 -12.78
N HIS A 131 -14.32 5.31 -12.41
CA HIS A 131 -15.46 4.40 -12.20
C HIS A 131 -16.35 4.79 -11.02
N THR A 132 -15.77 5.37 -9.98
CA THR A 132 -16.50 5.88 -8.82
C THR A 132 -17.41 7.04 -9.23
N GLU A 133 -16.89 7.99 -10.01
CA GLU A 133 -17.65 9.15 -10.50
C GLU A 133 -18.74 8.77 -11.51
N THR A 134 -18.48 7.83 -12.42
CA THR A 134 -19.51 7.37 -13.37
C THR A 134 -20.70 6.73 -12.67
N ILE A 135 -20.46 5.89 -11.65
CA ILE A 135 -21.52 5.21 -10.88
C ILE A 135 -22.36 6.20 -10.06
N VAL A 136 -21.79 7.35 -9.68
CA VAL A 136 -22.51 8.41 -8.98
C VAL A 136 -23.29 9.29 -9.95
N ARG A 137 -22.73 9.60 -11.13
CA ARG A 137 -23.40 10.44 -12.14
C ARG A 137 -24.61 9.76 -12.78
N ASP A 138 -24.59 8.44 -12.90
CA ASP A 138 -25.70 7.66 -13.47
C ASP A 138 -26.88 7.43 -12.48
N LYS A 139 -26.88 8.10 -11.32
CA LYS A 139 -27.99 8.10 -10.34
C LYS A 139 -28.52 9.49 -10.06
#